data_AF-A0A834B968-F1
#
_entry.id   AF-A0A834B968-F1
#
_cell.length_a   1.000
_cell.length_b   1.000
_cell.length_c   1.000
_cell.angle_alpha   90.00
_cell.angle_beta   90.00
_cell.angle_gamma   90.00
#
_symmetry.space_group_name_H-M   'P 1'
#
loop_
_entity.id
_entity.type
_entity.pdbx_description
1 polymer ?
#
loop_
_entity_poly.entity_id
_entity_poly.type
_entity_poly.pdbx_seq_one_letter_code
_entity_poly.pdbx_strand_id
1 'polypeptide(L)'
;MKLGTEAMSTNHSVIVNSPVITAAINKEFSNKVYLADPVVFTVKHIKQSEENFNPNCSFWSYSKRTMTGYWSTQGCRLLTTNKTHTTCSCNHLTNFAVLMAHVEVKVRYIP
;
A
#
# COMPACT_ATOMS: atom_id res chain seq x y z
N MET A 1 11.45 -6.74 -3.20
CA MET A 1 11.72 -5.30 -3.33
C MET A 1 11.43 -4.65 -1.99
N LYS A 2 12.48 -4.19 -1.30
CA LYS A 2 12.35 -3.13 -0.31
C LYS A 2 11.69 -1.98 -1.08
N LEU A 3 10.70 -1.25 -0.55
CA LEU A 3 10.54 0.15 -0.98
C LEU A 3 11.74 0.92 -0.40
N GLY A 4 12.94 0.53 -0.84
CA GLY A 4 14.19 1.18 -0.58
C GLY A 4 14.48 1.93 -1.87
N THR A 5 14.36 3.26 -1.78
CA THR A 5 15.16 4.21 -2.57
C THR A 5 15.01 4.20 -4.10
N GLU A 6 14.33 3.23 -4.72
CA GLU A 6 14.16 3.13 -6.19
C GLU A 6 12.87 3.78 -6.72
N ALA A 7 12.06 4.38 -5.85
CA ALA A 7 10.98 5.30 -6.23
C ALA A 7 11.42 6.77 -6.16
N MET A 8 12.73 7.05 -6.27
CA MET A 8 13.32 8.36 -5.95
C MET A 8 13.98 9.04 -7.17
N SER A 9 13.44 8.85 -8.38
CA SER A 9 13.86 9.61 -9.58
C SER A 9 12.81 10.59 -10.12
N THR A 10 11.68 10.78 -9.44
CA THR A 10 10.67 11.79 -9.80
C THR A 10 10.07 12.38 -8.51
N ASN A 11 9.65 13.66 -8.53
CA ASN A 11 9.07 14.41 -7.39
C ASN A 11 7.73 13.80 -6.92
N HIS A 12 7.73 12.57 -6.42
CA HIS A 12 6.52 11.84 -6.04
C HIS A 12 6.41 11.84 -4.52
N SER A 13 5.35 12.45 -3.99
CA SER A 13 4.99 12.31 -2.59
C SER A 13 4.11 11.07 -2.42
N VAL A 14 4.47 10.18 -1.49
CA VAL A 14 3.70 8.96 -1.21
C VAL A 14 2.87 9.19 0.04
N ILE A 15 1.57 8.99 -0.06
CA ILE A 15 0.63 9.12 1.06
C ILE A 15 -0.15 7.83 1.28
N VAL A 16 -0.58 7.59 2.52
CA VAL A 16 -1.59 6.57 2.81
C VAL A 16 -2.96 7.15 2.44
N ASN A 17 -3.64 6.56 1.47
CA ASN A 17 -4.94 7.08 0.98
C ASN A 17 -6.12 6.14 1.24
N SER A 18 -6.02 5.29 2.25
CA SER A 18 -7.13 4.45 2.71
C SER A 18 -7.12 4.36 4.24
N PRO A 19 -8.24 3.94 4.84
CA PRO A 19 -8.20 3.38 6.19
C PRO A 19 -7.22 2.20 6.24
N VAL A 20 -6.62 1.98 7.42
CA VAL A 20 -5.83 0.78 7.69
C VAL A 20 -6.80 -0.34 8.10
N ILE A 21 -6.71 -1.47 7.43
CA ILE A 21 -7.53 -2.66 7.73
C ILE A 21 -6.63 -3.79 8.22
N THR A 22 -7.13 -4.59 9.15
CA THR A 22 -6.36 -5.70 9.72
C THR A 22 -7.16 -6.98 9.59
N ALA A 23 -6.52 -8.03 9.07
CA ALA A 23 -7.08 -9.37 9.07
C ALA A 23 -6.10 -10.31 9.76
N ALA A 24 -6.60 -11.12 10.69
CA ALA A 24 -5.81 -12.11 11.42
C ALA A 24 -6.62 -13.41 11.51
N ILE A 25 -5.93 -14.54 11.32
CA ILE A 25 -6.48 -15.88 11.52
C ILE A 25 -5.77 -16.46 12.73
N ASN A 26 -6.54 -17.00 13.67
CA ASN A 26 -6.04 -17.47 14.95
C ASN A 26 -5.23 -18.77 14.76
N LYS A 27 -3.93 -18.63 14.52
CA LYS A 27 -2.96 -19.73 14.55
C LYS A 27 -1.71 -19.25 15.27
N GLU A 28 -1.49 -19.79 16.46
CA GLU A 28 -0.26 -19.76 17.29
C GLU A 28 0.91 -18.94 16.68
N PHE A 29 0.84 -17.63 16.90
CA PHE A 29 1.84 -16.55 17.01
C PHE A 29 3.27 -16.63 16.42
N SER A 30 3.61 -17.57 15.53
CA SER A 30 5.04 -17.83 15.28
C SER A 30 5.55 -17.53 13.87
N ASN A 31 4.75 -17.52 12.80
CA ASN A 31 5.30 -17.20 11.47
C ASN A 31 4.27 -16.53 10.57
N LYS A 32 4.74 -15.70 9.62
CA LYS A 32 3.92 -15.16 8.53
C LYS A 32 3.09 -16.30 7.94
N VAL A 33 1.77 -16.24 8.13
CA VAL A 33 0.87 -17.22 7.55
C VAL A 33 0.75 -16.86 6.07
N TYR A 34 1.42 -17.62 5.23
CA TYR A 34 1.19 -17.58 3.80
C TYR A 34 -0.10 -18.33 3.51
N LEU A 35 -1.02 -17.66 2.83
CA LEU A 35 -2.31 -18.24 2.49
C LEU A 35 -2.23 -18.89 1.12
N ALA A 36 -2.80 -20.09 0.98
CA ALA A 36 -3.01 -20.72 -0.32
C ALA A 36 -3.96 -19.87 -1.18
N ASP A 37 -5.04 -19.39 -0.55
CA ASP A 37 -5.96 -18.44 -1.16
C ASP A 37 -5.66 -17.02 -0.66
N PRO A 38 -5.30 -16.07 -1.55
CA PRO A 38 -4.95 -14.72 -1.13
C PRO A 38 -6.16 -13.97 -0.59
N VAL A 39 -5.95 -13.10 0.41
CA VAL A 39 -6.99 -12.19 0.89
C VAL A 39 -7.22 -11.13 -0.15
N VAL A 40 -8.46 -11.02 -0.62
CA VAL A 40 -8.91 -9.95 -1.50
C VAL A 40 -9.68 -8.93 -0.67
N PHE A 41 -9.27 -7.68 -0.73
CA PHE A 41 -9.95 -6.58 -0.05
C PHE A 41 -10.11 -5.38 -0.98
N THR A 42 -11.21 -4.66 -0.82
CA THR A 42 -11.48 -3.41 -1.54
C THR A 42 -11.59 -2.28 -0.53
N VAL A 43 -10.85 -1.20 -0.75
CA VAL A 43 -10.87 -0.02 0.10
C VAL A 43 -11.28 1.22 -0.68
N LYS A 44 -12.01 2.10 -0.01
CA LYS A 44 -12.36 3.43 -0.52
C LYS A 44 -11.20 4.41 -0.30
N HIS A 45 -10.96 5.24 -1.31
CA HIS A 45 -9.97 6.32 -1.27
C HIS A 45 -10.41 7.44 -0.34
N ILE A 46 -9.49 7.91 0.52
CA ILE A 46 -9.74 9.07 1.40
C ILE A 46 -9.79 10.36 0.56
N LYS A 47 -8.77 10.57 -0.28
CA LYS A 47 -8.72 11.63 -1.28
C LYS A 47 -8.99 11.04 -2.65
N GLN A 48 -10.01 11.57 -3.31
CA GLN A 48 -10.27 11.33 -4.72
C GLN A 48 -9.56 12.44 -5.49
N SER A 49 -8.97 12.08 -6.60
CA SER A 49 -8.21 13.03 -7.40
C SER A 49 -8.49 12.78 -8.87
N GLU A 50 -8.41 13.84 -9.66
CA GLU A 50 -8.73 13.78 -11.08
C GLU A 50 -7.54 13.39 -11.97
N GLU A 51 -6.30 13.55 -11.47
CA GLU A 51 -5.07 13.23 -12.21
C GLU A 51 -4.57 11.78 -12.01
N ASN A 52 -3.43 11.43 -12.60
CA ASN A 52 -2.89 10.08 -12.60
C ASN A 52 -2.39 9.63 -11.21
N PHE A 53 -3.12 8.71 -10.56
CA PHE A 53 -2.68 8.05 -9.32
C PHE A 53 -2.14 6.67 -9.60
N ASN A 54 -1.01 6.35 -8.98
CA ASN A 54 -0.47 4.99 -8.98
C ASN A 54 -0.63 4.38 -7.59
N PRO A 55 -1.75 3.68 -7.32
CA PRO A 55 -2.00 3.06 -6.03
C PRO A 55 -1.18 1.77 -5.85
N ASN A 56 -0.53 1.66 -4.70
CA ASN A 56 0.25 0.50 -4.29
C ASN A 56 -0.39 -0.17 -3.07
N CYS A 57 -0.84 -1.40 -3.26
CA CYS A 57 -1.31 -2.28 -2.20
C CYS A 57 -0.17 -2.64 -1.25
N SER A 58 -0.24 -2.17 -0.01
CA SER A 58 0.85 -2.29 0.95
C SER A 58 0.39 -2.83 2.29
N PHE A 59 1.34 -3.36 3.05
CA PHE A 59 1.12 -3.79 4.42
C PHE A 59 2.20 -3.28 5.35
N TRP A 60 1.88 -3.16 6.63
CA TRP A 60 2.83 -2.74 7.64
C TRP A 60 3.71 -3.92 8.07
N SER A 61 4.97 -3.90 7.61
CA SER A 61 5.99 -4.88 8.01
C SER A 61 6.64 -4.44 9.32
N TYR A 62 6.08 -4.89 10.44
CA TYR A 62 6.60 -4.59 11.77
C TYR A 62 7.73 -5.53 12.20
N SER A 63 8.81 -4.95 12.74
CA SER A 63 9.93 -5.68 13.34
C SER A 63 9.86 -5.54 14.87
N LYS A 64 9.56 -6.64 15.56
CA LYS A 64 9.55 -6.67 17.03
C LYS A 64 10.92 -6.34 17.63
N ARG A 65 12.01 -6.67 16.94
CA ARG A 65 13.39 -6.48 17.44
C ARG A 65 13.78 -4.99 17.51
N THR A 66 13.36 -4.22 16.52
CA THR A 66 13.71 -2.79 16.43
C THR A 66 12.59 -1.89 16.91
N MET A 67 11.42 -2.46 17.25
CA MET A 67 10.16 -1.76 17.53
C MET A 67 9.74 -0.77 16.44
N THR A 68 10.22 -0.97 15.21
CA THR A 68 9.95 -0.13 14.04
C THR A 68 9.34 -0.96 12.91
N GLY A 69 8.77 -0.30 11.92
CA GLY A 69 8.24 -0.95 10.74
C GLY A 69 8.30 -0.06 9.52
N TYR A 70 7.89 -0.61 8.39
CA TYR A 70 7.78 0.12 7.12
C TYR A 70 6.63 -0.47 6.30
N TRP A 71 6.09 0.34 5.39
CA TRP A 71 5.13 -0.14 4.41
C TRP A 71 5.85 -0.94 3.32
N SER A 72 5.36 -2.15 3.09
CA SER A 72 5.90 -3.06 2.08
C SER A 72 4.80 -3.50 1.13
N THR A 73 5.11 -3.63 -0.16
CA THR A 73 4.22 -4.20 -1.18
C THR A 73 4.44 -5.70 -1.38
N GLN A 74 5.37 -6.31 -0.63
CA GLN A 74 5.75 -7.70 -0.82
C GLN A 74 4.56 -8.65 -0.57
N GLY A 75 4.29 -9.53 -1.53
CA GLY A 75 3.18 -10.49 -1.42
C GLY A 75 1.79 -9.88 -1.61
N CYS A 76 1.71 -8.57 -1.90
CA CYS A 76 0.49 -7.87 -2.28
C CYS A 76 0.51 -7.52 -3.76
N ARG A 77 -0.67 -7.58 -4.41
CA ARG A 77 -0.88 -7.27 -5.82
C ARG A 77 -2.09 -6.35 -5.96
N LEU A 78 -1.96 -5.35 -6.82
CA LEU A 78 -3.08 -4.54 -7.28
C LEU A 78 -3.89 -5.37 -8.28
N LEU A 79 -5.19 -5.56 -8.02
CA LEU A 79 -6.09 -6.26 -8.93
C LEU A 79 -6.82 -5.28 -9.85
N THR A 80 -7.49 -4.29 -9.25
CA THR A 80 -8.20 -3.25 -9.98
C THR A 80 -8.21 -1.96 -9.18
N THR A 81 -8.27 -0.83 -9.86
CA THR A 81 -8.40 0.48 -9.23
C THR A 81 -9.28 1.37 -10.11
N ASN A 82 -10.08 2.19 -9.44
CA ASN A 82 -10.81 3.29 -10.04
C ASN A 82 -10.58 4.55 -9.22
N LYS A 83 -11.18 5.69 -9.60
CA LYS A 83 -10.97 6.97 -8.89
C LYS A 83 -11.30 6.94 -7.40
N THR A 84 -12.16 6.02 -6.98
CA THR A 84 -12.77 5.97 -5.64
C THR A 84 -12.42 4.73 -4.82
N HIS A 85 -12.04 3.64 -5.47
CA HIS A 85 -11.81 2.35 -4.83
C HIS A 85 -10.62 1.63 -5.45
N THR A 86 -9.89 0.91 -4.61
CA THR A 86 -8.82 0.01 -5.03
C THR A 86 -9.03 -1.36 -4.42
N THR A 87 -8.90 -2.38 -5.25
CA THR A 87 -8.96 -3.80 -4.86
C THR A 87 -7.56 -4.41 -4.90
N CYS A 88 -7.17 -5.01 -3.79
CA CYS A 88 -5.87 -5.60 -3.58
C CYS A 88 -6.00 -7.10 -3.26
N SER A 89 -4.97 -7.86 -3.60
CA SER A 89 -4.82 -9.28 -3.26
C SER A 89 -3.49 -9.48 -2.53
N CYS A 90 -3.52 -9.93 -1.28
CA CYS A 90 -2.31 -10.23 -0.50
C CYS A 90 -2.26 -11.69 -0.06
N ASN A 91 -1.10 -12.33 -0.17
CA ASN A 91 -0.91 -13.75 0.18
C ASN A 91 -0.45 -13.99 1.63
N HIS A 92 -0.63 -13.01 2.52
CA HIS A 92 -0.29 -13.09 3.93
C HIS A 92 -1.30 -12.30 4.76
N LEU A 93 -1.29 -12.51 6.08
CA LEU A 93 -2.17 -11.82 7.04
C LEU A 93 -1.38 -10.78 7.83
N THR A 94 -1.74 -9.51 7.70
CA THR A 94 -1.09 -8.38 8.38
C THR A 94 -2.05 -7.17 8.47
N ASN A 95 -1.53 -5.99 8.84
CA ASN A 95 -2.24 -4.71 8.71
C ASN A 95 -2.00 -4.15 7.29
N PHE A 96 -3.06 -3.90 6.53
CA PHE A 96 -3.02 -3.45 5.14
C PHE A 96 -3.48 -2.00 4.99
N ALA A 97 -2.90 -1.31 4.01
CA ALA A 97 -3.33 0.01 3.55
C ALA A 97 -2.97 0.21 2.07
N VAL A 98 -3.68 1.10 1.39
CA VAL A 98 -3.32 1.54 0.03
C VAL A 98 -2.47 2.81 0.13
N LEU A 99 -1.24 2.72 -0.39
CA LEU A 99 -0.38 3.88 -0.61
C LEU A 99 -0.68 4.46 -1.99
N MET A 100 -0.68 5.77 -2.14
CA MET A 100 -0.79 6.42 -3.44
C MET A 100 0.34 7.42 -3.62
N ALA A 101 0.96 7.39 -4.80
CA ALA A 101 1.89 8.43 -5.23
C ALA A 101 1.11 9.60 -5.86
N HIS A 102 1.38 10.82 -5.40
CA HIS A 102 0.90 12.05 -6.02
C HIS A 102 2.02 12.64 -6.88
N VAL A 103 1.73 12.95 -8.14
CA VAL A 103 2.61 13.75 -8.99
C VAL A 103 2.25 15.21 -8.74
N GLU A 104 3.09 15.96 -8.04
CA GLU A 104 2.99 17.42 -8.15
C GLU A 104 3.55 17.83 -9.51
N VAL A 105 2.67 18.07 -10.48
CA VAL A 105 3.08 18.83 -11.67
C VAL A 105 3.35 20.25 -11.19
N LYS A 106 4.62 20.60 -10.96
CA LYS A 106 5.00 22.02 -10.89
C LYS A 106 4.65 22.64 -12.24
N VAL A 107 3.48 23.27 -12.33
CA VAL A 107 3.16 24.17 -13.43
C VAL A 107 4.19 25.29 -13.35
N ARG A 108 5.24 25.21 -14.17
CA ARG A 108 6.12 26.36 -14.38
C ARG A 108 5.27 27.42 -15.07
N TYR A 109 4.78 28.38 -14.29
CA TYR A 109 4.40 29.68 -14.85
C TYR A 109 5.70 30.30 -15.38
N ILE A 110 5.87 30.28 -16.69
CA ILE A 110 6.89 31.06 -17.38
C ILE A 110 6.26 32.45 -17.58
N PRO A 111 6.83 33.52 -17.00
CA PRO A 111 6.32 34.89 -17.18
C PRO A 111 6.51 35.40 -18.61
#